data_AF-A0A068WIK9-F1
#
_entry.id   AF-A0A068WIK9-F1
#
_cell.length_a   1.000
_cell.length_b   1.000
_cell.length_c   1.000
_cell.angle_alpha   90.00
_cell.angle_beta   90.00
_cell.angle_gamma   90.00
#
_symmetry.space_group_name_H-M   'P 1'
#
loop_
_entity.id
_entity.type
_entity.pdbx_description
1 polymer ?
#
loop_
_entity_poly.entity_id
_entity_poly.type
_entity_poly.pdbx_seq_one_letter_code
_entity_poly.pdbx_strand_id
1 'polypeptide(L)'
;MVLTCGEQCLRILLVVCNLFVFLFGCICTGFAAYTLAKVREYTSDQGALIVPAFILTLVLLILILGFLGCCGAWKLNSCCLKTYAIIITILIIIEVICGILILVYHDKGKDFIAKFLRQCIREAEVPGNTDMEDMMRNLQEKFECCGADGPSDWQNPGNYCSRPDNPISQFSSFFKRGCADAIYEYLRSHAIVVGVTAIVLSIVEIGAVFAACCLAGKRSA
;
A
#
# COMPACT_ATOMS: atom_id res chain seq x y z
N MET A 1 -25.89 -17.06 -28.68
CA MET A 1 -26.75 -16.20 -27.84
C MET A 1 -26.46 -14.75 -28.19
N VAL A 2 -27.49 -13.95 -28.48
CA VAL A 2 -27.36 -12.52 -28.79
C VAL A 2 -27.44 -11.75 -27.47
N LEU A 3 -26.42 -10.95 -27.14
CA LEU A 3 -26.42 -10.09 -25.95
C LEU A 3 -27.34 -8.89 -26.19
N THR A 4 -27.96 -8.38 -25.12
CA THR A 4 -28.66 -7.08 -25.20
C THR A 4 -27.66 -5.93 -25.28
N CYS A 5 -28.11 -4.75 -25.72
CA CYS A 5 -27.27 -3.55 -25.79
C CYS A 5 -26.61 -3.21 -24.43
N GLY A 6 -27.35 -3.36 -23.33
CA GLY A 6 -26.84 -3.15 -21.97
C GLY A 6 -25.76 -4.17 -21.58
N GLU A 7 -25.95 -5.45 -21.92
CA GLU A 7 -24.95 -6.51 -21.65
C GLU A 7 -23.67 -6.34 -22.48
N GLN A 8 -23.80 -5.89 -23.73
CA GLN A 8 -22.64 -5.51 -24.54
C GLN A 8 -21.89 -4.33 -23.92
N CYS A 9 -22.58 -3.31 -23.42
CA CYS A 9 -21.96 -2.19 -22.72
C CYS A 9 -21.20 -2.66 -21.48
N LEU A 10 -21.82 -3.47 -20.62
CA LEU A 10 -21.18 -4.05 -19.43
C LEU A 10 -19.94 -4.88 -19.79
N ARG A 11 -20.02 -5.70 -20.85
CA ARG A 11 -18.89 -6.49 -21.33
C ARG A 11 -17.73 -5.61 -21.77
N ILE A 12 -18.00 -4.59 -22.60
CA ILE A 12 -16.97 -3.67 -23.10
C ILE A 12 -16.34 -2.91 -21.95
N LEU A 13 -17.15 -2.36 -21.03
CA LEU A 13 -16.67 -1.64 -19.86
C LEU A 13 -15.75 -2.54 -19.00
N LEU A 14 -16.19 -3.76 -18.70
CA LEU A 14 -15.41 -4.68 -17.86
C LEU A 14 -14.10 -5.10 -18.50
N VAL A 15 -14.08 -5.31 -19.83
CA VAL A 15 -12.86 -5.60 -20.59
C VAL A 15 -11.91 -4.41 -20.56
N VAL A 16 -12.38 -3.20 -20.90
CA VAL A 16 -11.52 -2.02 -20.98
C VAL A 16 -10.93 -1.65 -19.62
N CYS A 17 -11.75 -1.60 -18.57
CA CYS A 17 -11.28 -1.29 -17.22
C CYS A 17 -10.28 -2.33 -16.72
N ASN A 18 -10.56 -3.63 -16.88
CA ASN A 18 -9.62 -4.67 -16.43
C ASN A 18 -8.38 -4.78 -17.31
N LEU A 19 -8.44 -4.36 -18.58
CA LEU A 19 -7.24 -4.24 -19.42
C LEU A 19 -6.29 -3.17 -18.88
N PHE A 20 -6.81 -2.01 -18.46
CA PHE A 20 -5.98 -0.99 -17.82
C PHE A 20 -5.39 -1.49 -16.49
N VAL A 21 -6.18 -2.18 -15.66
CA VAL A 21 -5.71 -2.80 -14.41
C VAL A 21 -4.60 -3.83 -14.70
N PHE A 22 -4.77 -4.66 -15.72
CA PHE A 22 -3.77 -5.64 -16.13
C PHE A 22 -2.47 -4.99 -16.59
N LEU A 23 -2.54 -3.98 -17.48
CA LEU A 23 -1.36 -3.27 -17.97
C LEU A 23 -0.62 -2.54 -16.85
N PHE A 24 -1.36 -1.89 -15.94
CA PHE A 24 -0.79 -1.27 -14.75
C PHE A 24 -0.12 -2.33 -13.86
N GLY A 25 -0.78 -3.46 -13.62
CA GLY A 25 -0.25 -4.59 -12.87
C GLY A 25 1.06 -5.13 -13.46
N CYS A 26 1.20 -5.19 -14.79
CA CYS A 26 2.43 -5.63 -15.45
C CYS A 26 3.60 -4.70 -15.12
N ILE A 27 3.39 -3.39 -15.24
CA ILE A 27 4.40 -2.37 -14.97
C ILE A 27 4.82 -2.42 -13.50
N CYS A 28 3.86 -2.42 -12.57
CA CYS A 28 4.12 -2.47 -11.15
C CYS A 28 4.80 -3.78 -10.70
N THR A 29 4.43 -4.91 -11.30
CA THR A 29 5.07 -6.20 -11.01
C THR A 29 6.53 -6.19 -11.46
N GLY A 30 6.84 -5.65 -12.64
CA GLY A 30 8.21 -5.50 -13.12
C GLY A 30 9.05 -4.63 -12.19
N PHE A 31 8.51 -3.49 -11.75
CA PHE A 31 9.18 -2.61 -10.80
C PHE A 31 9.38 -3.28 -9.42
N ALA A 32 8.33 -3.90 -8.86
CA ALA A 32 8.41 -4.58 -7.57
C ALA A 32 9.42 -5.74 -7.58
N ALA A 33 9.45 -6.51 -8.68
CA ALA A 33 10.43 -7.59 -8.85
C ALA A 33 11.86 -7.04 -8.96
N TYR A 34 12.06 -5.95 -9.69
CA TYR A 34 13.36 -5.26 -9.76
C TYR A 34 13.81 -4.80 -8.37
N THR A 35 12.93 -4.14 -7.60
CA THR A 35 13.27 -3.69 -6.24
C THR A 35 13.60 -4.85 -5.30
N LEU A 36 12.84 -5.95 -5.36
CA LEU A 36 13.10 -7.13 -4.54
C LEU A 36 14.44 -7.79 -4.90
N ALA A 37 14.75 -7.88 -6.20
CA ALA A 37 16.02 -8.41 -6.66
C ALA A 37 17.19 -7.54 -6.18
N LYS A 38 17.05 -6.21 -6.26
CA LYS A 38 18.06 -5.28 -5.75
C LYS A 38 18.29 -5.43 -4.26
N VAL A 39 17.24 -5.46 -3.44
CA VAL A 39 17.40 -5.63 -1.98
C VAL A 39 18.07 -6.97 -1.64
N ARG A 40 17.75 -8.05 -2.36
CA ARG A 40 18.40 -9.36 -2.19
C ARG A 40 19.90 -9.36 -2.51
N GLU A 41 20.39 -8.46 -3.35
CA GLU A 41 21.83 -8.33 -3.65
C GLU A 41 22.60 -7.70 -2.47
N TYR A 42 21.98 -6.77 -1.73
CA TYR A 42 22.62 -6.06 -0.62
C TYR A 42 22.51 -6.77 0.72
N THR A 43 21.41 -7.50 0.95
CA THR A 43 21.18 -8.16 2.24
C THR A 43 20.51 -9.53 2.08
N SER A 44 20.98 -10.48 2.90
CA SER A 44 20.34 -11.79 3.11
C SER A 44 19.45 -11.80 4.35
N ASP A 45 19.28 -10.67 5.02
CA ASP A 45 18.35 -10.55 6.14
C ASP A 45 16.90 -10.75 5.66
N GLN A 46 16.19 -11.64 6.33
CA GLN A 46 14.79 -11.90 5.96
C GLN A 46 13.88 -10.74 6.33
N GLY A 47 14.20 -9.99 7.39
CA GLY A 47 13.41 -8.82 7.82
C GLY A 47 13.33 -7.76 6.72
N ALA A 48 14.48 -7.39 6.15
CA ALA A 48 14.59 -6.45 5.03
C ALA A 48 13.82 -6.88 3.76
N LEU A 49 13.58 -8.18 3.57
CA LEU A 49 12.89 -8.71 2.39
C LEU A 49 11.36 -8.78 2.54
N ILE A 50 10.81 -8.65 3.76
CA ILE A 50 9.37 -8.79 4.01
C ILE A 50 8.58 -7.74 3.24
N VAL A 51 8.95 -6.46 3.35
CA VAL A 51 8.18 -5.36 2.73
C VAL A 51 8.20 -5.44 1.20
N PRO A 52 9.37 -5.57 0.52
CA PRO A 52 9.39 -5.70 -0.94
C PRO A 52 8.65 -6.96 -1.44
N ALA A 53 8.77 -8.09 -0.73
CA ALA A 53 8.06 -9.32 -1.09
C ALA A 53 6.54 -9.20 -0.91
N PHE A 54 6.09 -8.49 0.13
CA PHE A 54 4.67 -8.20 0.34
C PHE A 54 4.12 -7.31 -0.79
N ILE A 55 4.84 -6.24 -1.15
CA ILE A 55 4.47 -5.37 -2.29
C ILE A 55 4.37 -6.17 -3.58
N LEU A 56 5.36 -7.02 -3.88
CA LEU A 56 5.35 -7.88 -5.06
C LEU A 56 4.12 -8.80 -5.09
N THR A 57 3.75 -9.36 -3.93
CA THR A 57 2.58 -10.24 -3.80
C THR A 57 1.28 -9.48 -4.11
N LEU A 58 1.12 -8.26 -3.58
CA LEU A 58 -0.06 -7.44 -3.82
C LEU A 58 -0.20 -7.05 -5.30
N VAL A 59 0.88 -6.61 -5.95
CA VAL A 59 0.82 -6.20 -7.37
C VAL A 59 0.60 -7.40 -8.30
N LEU A 60 1.10 -8.58 -7.93
CA LEU A 60 0.82 -9.82 -8.66
C LEU A 60 -0.66 -10.22 -8.55
N LEU A 61 -1.29 -10.03 -7.38
CA LEU A 61 -2.72 -10.25 -7.23
C LEU A 61 -3.54 -9.31 -8.12
N ILE A 62 -3.17 -8.02 -8.19
CA ILE A 62 -3.80 -7.04 -9.08
C ILE A 62 -3.66 -7.46 -10.55
N LEU A 63 -2.47 -7.93 -10.95
CA LEU A 63 -2.22 -8.45 -12.30
C LEU A 63 -3.14 -9.64 -12.63
N ILE A 64 -3.24 -10.61 -11.73
CA ILE A 64 -4.09 -11.79 -11.90
C ILE A 64 -5.57 -11.39 -12.00
N LEU A 65 -6.02 -10.45 -11.17
CA LEU A 65 -7.39 -9.93 -11.20
C LEU A 65 -7.73 -9.25 -12.52
N GLY A 66 -6.85 -8.37 -13.01
CA GLY A 66 -7.00 -7.73 -14.32
C GLY A 66 -7.07 -8.76 -15.45
N PHE A 67 -6.22 -9.80 -15.41
CA PHE A 67 -6.25 -10.89 -16.39
C PHE A 67 -7.57 -11.68 -16.35
N LEU A 68 -8.03 -12.07 -15.15
CA LEU A 68 -9.28 -12.83 -14.98
C LEU A 68 -10.50 -12.03 -15.41
N GLY A 69 -10.58 -10.74 -15.05
CA GLY A 69 -11.66 -9.85 -15.47
C GLY A 69 -11.69 -9.67 -16.98
N CYS A 70 -10.56 -9.34 -17.59
CA CYS A 70 -10.45 -9.14 -19.04
C CYS A 70 -10.73 -10.43 -19.83
N CYS A 71 -10.06 -11.54 -19.51
CA CYS A 71 -10.27 -12.81 -20.20
C CYS A 71 -11.65 -13.38 -19.95
N GLY A 72 -12.19 -13.22 -18.73
CA GLY A 72 -13.53 -13.65 -18.36
C GLY A 72 -14.60 -12.98 -19.21
N ALA A 73 -14.55 -11.64 -19.33
CA ALA A 73 -15.50 -10.91 -20.15
C ALA A 73 -15.24 -11.07 -21.66
N TRP A 74 -13.98 -11.14 -22.11
CA TRP A 74 -13.64 -11.32 -23.52
C TRP A 74 -14.10 -12.67 -24.05
N LYS A 75 -13.75 -13.77 -23.36
CA LYS A 75 -14.12 -15.14 -23.75
C LYS A 75 -15.51 -15.55 -23.26
N LEU A 76 -16.19 -14.64 -22.55
CA LEU A 76 -17.46 -14.89 -21.86
C LEU A 76 -17.39 -16.16 -20.98
N ASN A 77 -16.25 -16.43 -20.31
CA ASN A 77 -16.06 -17.68 -19.57
C ASN A 77 -16.66 -17.57 -18.15
N SER A 78 -17.77 -18.28 -17.92
CA SER A 78 -18.49 -18.25 -16.64
C SER A 78 -17.63 -18.66 -15.44
N CYS A 79 -16.69 -19.60 -15.61
CA CYS A 79 -15.80 -19.99 -14.52
C CYS A 79 -14.89 -18.82 -14.13
N CYS A 80 -14.21 -18.21 -15.11
CA CYS A 80 -13.35 -17.05 -14.88
C CYS A 80 -14.12 -15.85 -14.30
N LEU A 81 -15.32 -15.56 -14.80
CA LEU A 81 -16.15 -14.46 -14.30
C LEU A 81 -16.63 -14.70 -12.87
N LYS A 82 -17.01 -15.94 -12.52
CA LYS A 82 -17.40 -16.30 -11.15
C LYS A 82 -16.21 -16.22 -10.20
N THR A 83 -15.04 -16.75 -10.60
CA THR A 83 -13.82 -16.65 -9.80
C THR A 83 -13.43 -15.18 -9.57
N TYR A 84 -13.45 -14.36 -10.62
CA TYR A 84 -13.22 -12.92 -10.52
C TYR A 84 -14.19 -12.26 -9.52
N ALA A 85 -15.50 -12.50 -9.67
CA ALA A 85 -16.51 -11.94 -8.78
C ALA A 85 -16.32 -12.36 -7.31
N ILE A 86 -15.98 -13.63 -7.06
CA ILE A 86 -15.72 -14.15 -5.70
C ILE A 86 -14.51 -13.44 -5.09
N ILE A 87 -13.40 -13.32 -5.82
CA ILE A 87 -12.18 -12.68 -5.28
C ILE A 87 -12.43 -11.20 -5.00
N ILE A 88 -13.08 -10.46 -5.92
CA ILE A 88 -13.42 -9.05 -5.69
C ILE A 88 -14.38 -8.90 -4.49
N THR A 89 -15.34 -9.81 -4.33
CA THR A 89 -16.23 -9.79 -3.15
C THR A 89 -15.45 -9.96 -1.84
N ILE A 90 -14.44 -10.85 -1.81
CA ILE A 90 -13.56 -11.01 -0.66
C ILE A 90 -12.76 -9.72 -0.40
N LEU A 91 -12.28 -9.05 -1.45
CA LEU A 91 -11.57 -7.77 -1.32
C LEU A 91 -12.45 -6.66 -0.73
N ILE A 92 -13.72 -6.55 -1.16
CA ILE A 92 -14.69 -5.62 -0.58
C ILE A 92 -14.87 -5.89 0.93
N ILE A 93 -14.97 -7.17 1.33
CA ILE A 93 -15.11 -7.53 2.75
C ILE A 93 -13.86 -7.10 3.54
N ILE A 94 -12.67 -7.33 2.99
CA ILE A 94 -11.41 -6.90 3.61
C ILE A 94 -11.35 -5.38 3.72
N GLU A 95 -11.74 -4.66 2.67
CA GLU A 95 -11.77 -3.18 2.66
C GLU A 95 -12.69 -2.64 3.78
N VAL A 96 -13.89 -3.21 3.93
CA VAL A 96 -14.82 -2.83 5.00
C VAL A 96 -14.24 -3.14 6.38
N ILE A 97 -13.64 -4.32 6.58
CA ILE A 97 -12.99 -4.68 7.86
C ILE A 97 -11.86 -3.70 8.18
N CYS A 98 -10.99 -3.40 7.22
CA CYS A 98 -9.91 -2.43 7.37
C CYS A 98 -10.44 -1.04 7.72
N GLY A 99 -11.50 -0.58 7.03
CA GLY A 99 -12.16 0.69 7.34
C GLY A 99 -12.68 0.74 8.78
N ILE A 100 -13.35 -0.31 9.24
CA ILE A 100 -13.84 -0.42 10.63
C ILE A 100 -12.68 -0.41 11.62
N LEU A 101 -11.61 -1.17 11.37
CA LEU A 101 -10.43 -1.22 12.25
C LEU A 101 -9.77 0.15 12.36
N ILE A 102 -9.62 0.88 11.26
CA ILE A 102 -9.07 2.24 11.26
C ILE A 102 -9.95 3.18 12.11
N LEU A 103 -11.27 3.08 11.98
CA LEU A 103 -12.20 3.90 12.78
C LEU A 103 -12.14 3.57 14.28
N VAL A 104 -12.09 2.28 14.63
CA VAL A 104 -12.08 1.83 16.04
C VAL A 104 -10.75 2.11 16.72
N TYR A 105 -9.63 1.95 16.01
CA TYR A 105 -8.28 2.11 16.56
C TYR A 105 -7.61 3.44 16.23
N HIS A 106 -8.37 4.42 15.73
CA HIS A 106 -7.85 5.73 15.32
C HIS A 106 -7.03 6.41 16.43
N ASP A 107 -7.44 6.27 17.69
CA ASP A 107 -6.76 6.87 18.85
C ASP A 107 -5.45 6.17 19.24
N LYS A 108 -5.26 4.92 18.80
CA LYS A 108 -4.02 4.15 19.03
C LYS A 108 -3.01 4.26 17.90
N GLY A 109 -3.35 4.99 16.82
CA GLY A 109 -2.51 5.11 15.63
C GLY A 109 -1.13 5.70 15.96
N LYS A 110 -1.08 6.77 16.76
CA LYS A 110 0.20 7.40 17.16
C LYS A 110 1.10 6.43 17.91
N ASP A 111 0.57 5.70 18.90
CA ASP A 111 1.35 4.72 19.68
C ASP A 111 1.88 3.58 18.80
N PHE A 112 1.09 3.15 17.82
CA PHE A 112 1.51 2.14 16.85
C PHE A 112 2.69 2.64 16.00
N ILE A 113 2.59 3.87 15.47
CA ILE A 113 3.65 4.52 14.70
C ILE A 113 4.90 4.69 15.57
N ALA A 114 4.75 5.13 16.82
CA ALA A 114 5.87 5.31 17.74
C ALA A 114 6.60 3.98 18.02
N LYS A 115 5.87 2.89 18.24
CA LYS A 115 6.47 1.55 18.43
C LYS A 115 7.22 1.08 17.19
N PHE A 116 6.64 1.28 16.01
CA PHE A 116 7.26 0.94 14.74
C PHE A 116 8.55 1.74 14.53
N LEU A 117 8.52 3.07 14.71
CA LEU A 117 9.70 3.93 14.59
C LEU A 117 10.79 3.56 15.60
N ARG A 118 10.45 3.18 16.83
CA ARG A 118 11.46 2.68 17.79
C ARG A 118 12.13 1.40 17.33
N GLN A 119 11.41 0.52 16.63
CA GLN A 119 12.02 -0.66 16.03
C GLN A 119 12.97 -0.25 14.90
N CYS A 120 12.55 0.67 14.04
CA CYS A 120 13.38 1.22 12.99
C CYS A 120 14.68 1.86 13.52
N ILE A 121 14.60 2.62 14.62
CA ILE A 121 15.75 3.22 15.29
C ILE A 121 16.72 2.13 15.78
N ARG A 122 16.21 1.08 16.45
CA ARG A 122 17.06 -0.04 16.90
C ARG A 122 17.77 -0.73 15.75
N GLU A 123 17.10 -0.88 14.60
CA GLU A 123 17.67 -1.48 13.40
C GLU A 123 18.70 -0.56 12.72
N ALA A 124 18.48 0.77 12.75
CA ALA A 124 19.41 1.77 12.23
C ALA A 124 20.67 1.92 13.09
N GLU A 125 20.60 1.69 14.40
CA GLU A 125 21.76 1.73 15.31
C GLU A 125 22.65 0.47 15.20
N VAL A 126 22.22 -0.57 14.47
CA VAL A 126 23.05 -1.75 14.22
C VAL A 126 24.24 -1.38 13.34
N PRO A 127 25.49 -1.60 13.78
CA PRO A 127 26.67 -1.26 12.99
C PRO A 127 26.65 -1.94 11.61
N GLY A 128 26.79 -1.15 10.54
CA GLY A 128 26.79 -1.63 9.16
C GLY A 128 25.43 -1.62 8.45
N ASN A 129 24.35 -1.20 9.11
CA ASN A 129 23.03 -1.07 8.49
C ASN A 129 22.78 0.36 7.94
N THR A 130 23.54 0.74 6.91
CA THR A 130 23.46 2.09 6.32
C THR A 130 22.11 2.38 5.66
N ASP A 131 21.45 1.37 5.10
CA ASP A 131 20.17 1.54 4.41
C ASP A 131 19.07 2.02 5.37
N MET A 132 19.02 1.44 6.58
CA MET A 132 18.02 1.81 7.58
C MET A 132 18.32 3.17 8.22
N GLU A 133 19.60 3.48 8.41
CA GLU A 133 20.04 4.80 8.83
C GLU A 133 19.62 5.87 7.81
N ASP A 134 19.89 5.66 6.53
CA ASP A 134 19.50 6.58 5.45
C ASP A 134 17.98 6.70 5.33
N MET A 135 17.23 5.61 5.49
CA MET A 135 15.78 5.66 5.50
C MET A 135 15.25 6.53 6.65
N MET A 136 15.79 6.35 7.86
CA MET A 136 15.40 7.17 9.01
C MET A 136 15.83 8.62 8.87
N ARG A 137 17.01 8.89 8.31
CA ARG A 137 17.49 10.24 8.02
C ARG A 137 16.57 10.97 7.05
N ASN A 138 16.23 10.33 5.93
CA ASN A 138 15.30 10.86 4.92
C ASN A 138 13.89 11.10 5.51
N LEU A 139 13.40 10.19 6.34
CA LEU A 139 12.12 10.33 7.02
C LEU A 139 12.12 11.54 7.96
N GLN A 140 13.14 11.65 8.80
CA GLN A 140 13.29 12.75 9.76
C GLN A 140 13.43 14.11 9.07
N GLU A 141 14.17 14.18 7.97
CA GLU A 141 14.31 15.39 7.16
C GLU A 141 12.98 15.76 6.48
N LYS A 142 12.30 14.79 5.88
CA LYS A 142 11.02 15.00 5.20
C LYS A 142 9.90 15.50 6.12
N PHE A 143 9.87 15.02 7.36
CA PHE A 143 8.83 15.36 8.34
C PHE A 143 9.29 16.36 9.40
N GLU A 144 10.51 16.91 9.27
CA GLU A 144 11.11 17.86 10.21
C GLU A 144 10.98 17.43 11.69
N CYS A 145 11.33 16.17 11.96
CA CYS A 145 11.15 15.51 13.24
C CYS A 145 12.40 14.72 13.64
N CYS A 146 12.54 14.32 14.91
CA CYS A 146 13.57 13.36 15.29
C CYS A 146 13.09 12.34 16.32
N GLY A 147 13.54 11.09 16.14
CA GLY A 147 13.17 9.95 16.99
C GLY A 147 11.70 9.58 16.84
N ALA A 148 11.22 8.67 17.68
CA ALA A 148 9.82 8.24 17.65
C ALA A 148 8.93 9.27 18.36
N ASP A 149 9.16 9.47 19.66
CA ASP A 149 8.52 10.48 20.49
C ASP A 149 9.44 11.71 20.68
N GLY A 150 10.75 11.55 20.50
CA GLY A 150 11.69 12.67 20.45
C GLY A 150 13.16 12.23 20.29
N PRO A 151 14.11 13.19 20.26
CA PRO A 151 15.54 12.89 20.05
C PRO A 151 16.14 11.85 20.99
N SER A 152 15.64 11.78 22.22
CA SER A 152 16.13 10.85 23.26
C SER A 152 15.85 9.38 22.94
N ASP A 153 15.07 9.06 21.91
CA ASP A 153 14.91 7.67 21.45
C ASP A 153 16.21 7.13 20.79
N TRP A 154 17.14 8.01 20.37
CA TRP A 154 18.47 7.65 19.88
C TRP A 154 19.50 7.59 21.02
N GLN A 155 20.43 6.63 20.97
CA GLN A 155 21.54 6.54 21.92
C GLN A 155 22.51 7.73 21.80
N ASN A 156 22.76 8.18 20.57
CA ASN A 156 23.56 9.37 20.30
C ASN A 156 22.81 10.34 19.37
N PRO A 157 21.90 11.17 19.92
CA PRO A 157 21.07 12.07 19.11
C PRO A 157 21.86 13.05 18.23
N GLY A 158 23.10 13.40 18.63
CA GLY A 158 23.98 14.27 17.85
C GLY A 158 24.29 13.76 16.45
N ASN A 159 24.36 12.44 16.27
CA ASN A 159 24.68 11.83 14.99
C ASN A 159 23.46 11.72 14.06
N TYR A 160 22.25 11.65 14.65
CA TYR A 160 21.03 11.28 13.94
C TYR A 160 19.98 12.40 13.83
N CYS A 161 19.99 13.40 14.72
CA CYS A 161 18.94 14.43 14.80
C CYS A 161 19.34 15.81 14.23
N SER A 162 20.48 15.92 13.57
CA SER A 162 21.05 17.21 13.14
C SER A 162 20.22 17.89 12.03
N ARG A 163 20.02 19.21 12.15
CA ARG A 163 19.31 20.04 11.17
C ARG A 163 20.28 20.45 10.04
N PRO A 164 19.88 20.44 8.76
CA PRO A 164 20.77 20.78 7.64
C PRO A 164 21.36 22.20 7.73
N ASP A 165 20.67 23.14 8.38
CA ASP A 165 21.06 24.56 8.40
C ASP A 165 22.05 24.97 9.50
N ASN A 166 22.47 24.06 10.39
CA ASN A 166 23.44 24.40 11.44
C ASN A 166 24.26 23.19 11.91
N PRO A 167 25.46 22.96 11.35
CA PRO A 167 26.33 21.83 11.71
C PRO A 167 27.05 22.00 13.05
N ILE A 168 26.77 23.07 13.81
CA ILE A 168 27.40 23.29 15.11
C ILE A 168 26.61 22.51 16.18
N SER A 169 27.33 21.62 16.83
CA SER A 169 27.03 20.71 17.94
C SER A 169 26.46 21.39 19.20
N GLN A 170 25.43 22.20 19.04
CA GLN A 170 24.69 22.78 20.14
C GLN A 170 23.38 21.99 20.29
N PHE A 171 23.22 21.36 21.45
CA PHE A 171 22.03 20.59 21.87
C PHE A 171 20.68 21.33 21.66
N SER A 172 20.73 22.63 21.38
CA SER A 172 19.61 23.53 21.06
C SER A 172 19.07 23.41 19.63
N SER A 173 19.75 22.74 18.68
CA SER A 173 19.36 22.71 17.26
C SER A 173 18.57 21.46 16.80
N PHE A 174 18.32 20.49 17.68
CA PHE A 174 17.56 19.29 17.33
C PHE A 174 16.08 19.58 17.06
N PHE A 175 15.49 18.82 16.12
CA PHE A 175 14.04 18.74 16.02
C PHE A 175 13.47 18.21 17.33
N LYS A 176 12.75 19.07 18.07
CA LYS A 176 12.13 18.70 19.36
C LYS A 176 10.88 17.84 19.19
N ARG A 177 10.32 17.80 17.98
CA ARG A 177 9.12 17.06 17.64
C ARG A 177 9.46 15.61 17.29
N GLY A 178 8.78 14.66 17.93
CA GLY A 178 8.87 13.23 17.59
C GLY A 178 8.19 12.91 16.26
N CYS A 179 8.77 11.98 15.48
CA CYS A 179 8.24 11.63 14.17
C CYS A 179 6.91 10.89 14.21
N ALA A 180 6.57 10.21 15.31
CA ALA A 180 5.27 9.57 15.46
C ALA A 180 4.13 10.59 15.44
N ASP A 181 4.34 11.73 16.07
CA ASP A 181 3.38 12.83 16.09
C ASP A 181 3.27 13.51 14.72
N ALA A 182 4.41 13.81 14.08
CA ALA A 182 4.44 14.43 12.75
C ALA A 182 3.76 13.55 11.69
N ILE A 183 4.06 12.24 11.67
CA ILE A 183 3.44 11.29 10.74
C ILE A 183 1.95 11.13 11.06
N TYR A 184 1.57 11.02 12.33
CA TYR A 184 0.16 10.89 12.70
C TYR A 184 -0.66 12.12 12.25
N GLU A 185 -0.13 13.33 12.44
CA GLU A 185 -0.78 14.56 11.97
C GLU A 185 -0.87 14.59 10.44
N TYR A 186 0.18 14.19 9.74
CA TYR A 186 0.16 14.07 8.28
C TYR A 186 -0.87 13.05 7.77
N LEU A 187 -0.97 11.88 8.41
CA LEU A 187 -1.96 10.87 8.08
C LEU A 187 -3.38 11.39 8.35
N ARG A 188 -3.58 12.06 9.48
CA ARG A 188 -4.86 12.68 9.84
C ARG A 188 -5.26 13.77 8.85
N SER A 189 -4.32 14.58 8.38
CA SER A 189 -4.60 15.63 7.40
C SER A 189 -5.01 15.08 6.03
N HIS A 190 -4.55 13.86 5.68
CA HIS A 190 -4.89 13.19 4.43
C HIS A 190 -5.98 12.12 4.58
N ALA A 191 -6.49 11.87 5.79
CA ALA A 191 -7.45 10.81 6.07
C ALA A 191 -8.75 10.94 5.26
N ILE A 192 -9.21 12.18 5.01
CA ILE A 192 -10.40 12.43 4.19
C ILE A 192 -10.17 11.97 2.75
N VAL A 193 -9.01 12.27 2.17
CA VAL A 193 -8.66 11.86 0.80
C VAL A 193 -8.63 10.33 0.70
N VAL A 194 -7.96 9.67 1.65
CA VAL A 194 -7.91 8.20 1.72
C VAL A 194 -9.30 7.59 1.83
N GLY A 195 -10.15 8.14 2.71
CA GLY A 195 -11.53 7.69 2.89
C GLY A 195 -12.37 7.84 1.62
N VAL A 196 -12.27 8.97 0.92
CA VAL A 196 -12.96 9.19 -0.36
C VAL A 196 -12.47 8.21 -1.42
N THR A 197 -11.15 7.97 -1.52
CA THR A 197 -10.61 7.01 -2.48
C THR A 197 -11.08 5.58 -2.23
N ALA A 198 -11.18 5.16 -0.97
CA ALA A 198 -11.71 3.85 -0.61
C ALA A 198 -13.18 3.71 -1.01
N ILE A 199 -14.02 4.71 -0.69
CA ILE A 199 -15.45 4.68 -1.07
C ILE A 199 -15.62 4.56 -2.60
N VAL A 200 -14.84 5.32 -3.37
CA VAL A 200 -14.89 5.24 -4.85
C VAL A 200 -14.45 3.85 -5.32
N LEU A 201 -13.40 3.29 -4.72
CA LEU A 201 -12.94 1.94 -5.03
C LEU A 201 -14.04 0.89 -4.75
N SER A 202 -14.67 0.93 -3.58
CA SER A 202 -15.77 0.01 -3.24
C SER A 202 -16.93 0.08 -4.25
N ILE A 203 -17.30 1.29 -4.70
CA ILE A 203 -18.37 1.46 -5.70
C ILE A 203 -17.97 0.80 -7.04
N VAL A 204 -16.73 1.01 -7.47
CA VAL A 204 -16.20 0.40 -8.71
C VAL A 204 -16.17 -1.12 -8.60
N GLU A 205 -15.73 -1.66 -7.47
CA GLU A 205 -15.68 -3.10 -7.21
C GLU A 205 -17.07 -3.73 -7.21
N ILE A 206 -18.06 -3.10 -6.55
CA ILE A 206 -19.46 -3.55 -6.57
C ILE A 206 -20.00 -3.56 -8.00
N GLY A 207 -19.73 -2.50 -8.78
CA GLY A 207 -20.11 -2.43 -10.19
C GLY A 207 -19.47 -3.55 -11.03
N ALA A 208 -18.21 -3.87 -10.77
CA ALA A 208 -17.51 -4.94 -11.45
C ALA A 208 -18.06 -6.34 -11.09
N VAL A 209 -18.40 -6.58 -9.82
CA VAL A 209 -19.05 -7.82 -9.37
C VAL A 209 -20.42 -7.97 -10.02
N PHE A 210 -21.23 -6.91 -10.02
CA PHE A 210 -22.54 -6.90 -10.66
C PHE A 210 -22.42 -7.26 -12.15
N ALA A 211 -21.54 -6.58 -12.89
CA ALA A 211 -21.31 -6.85 -14.30
C ALA A 211 -20.82 -8.28 -14.55
N ALA A 212 -19.88 -8.79 -13.74
CA ALA A 212 -19.37 -10.15 -13.86
C ALA A 212 -20.45 -11.20 -13.62
N CYS A 213 -21.29 -11.03 -12.59
CA CYS A 213 -22.40 -11.92 -12.28
C CYS A 213 -23.45 -11.94 -13.40
N CYS A 214 -23.85 -10.77 -13.92
CA CYS A 214 -24.77 -10.67 -15.06
C CYS A 214 -24.24 -11.41 -16.30
N LEU A 215 -22.96 -11.21 -16.64
CA LEU A 215 -22.33 -11.85 -17.80
C LEU A 215 -22.12 -13.36 -17.58
N ALA A 216 -21.83 -13.80 -16.35
CA ALA A 216 -21.64 -15.22 -16.03
C ALA A 216 -22.94 -16.02 -16.16
N GLY A 217 -24.08 -15.43 -15.75
CA GLY A 217 -25.40 -16.07 -15.83
C GLY A 217 -25.88 -16.31 -17.26
N LYS A 218 -25.49 -15.46 -18.21
CA LYS A 218 -25.92 -15.55 -19.61
C LYS A 218 -25.33 -16.73 -20.38
N ARG A 219 -24.14 -17.22 -20.01
CA ARG A 219 -23.58 -18.43 -20.66
C ARG A 219 -24.09 -19.74 -20.05
N SER A 220 -24.66 -19.69 -18.85
CA SER A 220 -25.24 -20.87 -18.18
C SER A 220 -26.72 -21.11 -18.54
N ALA A 221 -27.34 -20.17 -19.26
CA ALA A 221 -28.66 -20.30 -19.88
C ALA A 221 -28.51 -20.52 -21.39
#